data_AF-A0A1B6YKA5-F1
#
_entry.id   AF-A0A1B6YKA5-F1
#
_cell.length_a   1.000
_cell.length_b   1.000
_cell.length_c   1.000
_cell.angle_alpha   90.00
_cell.angle_beta   90.00
_cell.angle_gamma   90.00
#
_symmetry.space_group_name_H-M   'P 1'
#
loop_
_entity.id
_entity.type
_entity.pdbx_description
1 polymer ?
#
loop_
_entity_poly.entity_id
_entity_poly.type
_entity_poly.pdbx_seq_one_letter_code
_entity_poly.pdbx_strand_id
1 'polypeptide(L)'
;MEQDWIWGLVGGLLIGTGGAVYLLANGRIMGASGIIGGLVDGSGRSTATERLMFLAGVILLPILLYPLYGHVDTHVSSNPAVIIAAGLLVGAGTRLANGCTSGHGVCGISRFSLRGIVATVFYILAGGLTVVFFRHLLGVI
;
A
#
# COMPACT_ATOMS: atom_id res chain seq x y z
N MET A 1 -19.34 20.00 -9.04
CA MET A 1 -18.84 19.05 -8.03
C MET A 1 -17.39 18.80 -8.35
N GLU A 2 -16.50 18.86 -7.37
CA GLU A 2 -15.10 18.53 -7.62
C GLU A 2 -15.00 17.06 -8.02
N GLN A 3 -14.60 16.82 -9.26
CA GLN A 3 -14.52 15.51 -9.88
C GLN A 3 -13.59 14.57 -9.08
N ASP A 4 -12.61 15.17 -8.38
CA ASP A 4 -11.65 14.50 -7.51
C ASP A 4 -12.29 13.78 -6.33
N TRP A 5 -13.37 14.34 -5.76
CA TRP A 5 -14.04 13.74 -4.60
C TRP A 5 -14.80 12.48 -5.01
N ILE A 6 -15.38 12.49 -6.21
CA ILE A 6 -16.07 11.34 -6.79
C ILE A 6 -15.07 10.23 -7.07
N TRP A 7 -13.93 10.54 -7.70
CA TRP A 7 -12.88 9.56 -7.95
C TRP A 7 -12.26 9.01 -6.65
N GLY A 8 -12.09 9.86 -5.63
CA GLY A 8 -11.66 9.44 -4.30
C GLY A 8 -12.65 8.46 -3.65
N LEU A 9 -13.95 8.74 -3.72
CA LEU A 9 -14.99 7.85 -3.20
C LEU A 9 -15.05 6.52 -3.95
N VAL A 10 -15.01 6.56 -5.29
CA VAL A 10 -15.01 5.36 -6.14
C VAL A 10 -13.77 4.51 -5.86
N GLY A 11 -12.58 5.11 -5.80
CA GLY A 11 -11.35 4.40 -5.44
C GLY A 11 -11.40 3.79 -4.04
N GLY A 12 -11.91 4.54 -3.06
CA GLY A 12 -12.11 4.04 -1.70
C GLY A 12 -13.08 2.86 -1.63
N LEU A 13 -14.19 2.91 -2.37
CA LEU A 13 -15.14 1.80 -2.49
C LEU A 13 -14.50 0.58 -3.14
N LEU A 14 -13.71 0.74 -4.20
CA LEU A 14 -13.01 -0.37 -4.86
C LEU A 14 -11.98 -1.04 -3.93
N ILE A 15 -11.15 -0.26 -3.24
CA ILE A 15 -10.16 -0.79 -2.29
C ILE A 15 -10.86 -1.45 -1.10
N GLY A 16 -11.90 -0.81 -0.55
CA GLY A 16 -12.67 -1.32 0.58
C GLY A 16 -13.40 -2.61 0.26
N THR A 17 -14.06 -2.70 -0.89
CA THR A 17 -14.71 -3.93 -1.38
C THR A 17 -13.70 -5.03 -1.65
N GLY A 18 -12.55 -4.73 -2.27
CA GLY A 18 -11.46 -5.69 -2.43
C GLY A 18 -10.96 -6.25 -1.10
N GLY A 19 -10.75 -5.39 -0.11
CA GLY A 19 -10.38 -5.80 1.25
C GLY A 19 -11.48 -6.61 1.96
N ALA A 20 -12.75 -6.26 1.75
CA ALA A 20 -13.88 -6.98 2.33
C ALA A 20 -14.05 -8.37 1.70
N VAL A 21 -13.92 -8.51 0.37
CA VAL A 21 -13.95 -9.81 -0.31
C VAL A 21 -12.81 -10.70 0.19
N TYR A 22 -11.59 -10.17 0.28
CA TYR A 22 -10.45 -10.94 0.79
C TYR A 22 -10.65 -11.38 2.25
N LEU A 23 -11.31 -10.57 3.07
CA LEU A 23 -11.64 -10.93 4.45
C LEU A 23 -12.78 -11.95 4.55
N LEU A 24 -13.86 -11.77 3.80
CA LEU A 24 -15.08 -12.57 3.92
C LEU A 24 -14.98 -13.89 3.14
N ALA A 25 -14.36 -13.90 1.97
CA ALA A 25 -14.22 -15.10 1.15
C ALA A 25 -13.03 -15.97 1.60
N ASN A 26 -11.90 -15.36 1.94
CA ASN A 26 -10.66 -16.08 2.27
C ASN A 26 -10.38 -16.14 3.78
N GLY A 27 -11.17 -15.43 4.59
CA GLY A 27 -11.00 -15.37 6.05
C GLY A 27 -9.74 -14.60 6.48
N ARG A 28 -9.14 -13.81 5.59
CA ARG A 28 -7.80 -13.24 5.78
C ARG A 28 -7.81 -11.73 5.66
N ILE A 29 -6.94 -11.10 6.44
CA ILE A 29 -6.76 -9.66 6.38
C ILE A 29 -5.92 -9.32 5.13
N MET A 30 -6.44 -8.45 4.26
CA MET A 30 -5.69 -7.96 3.10
C MET A 30 -4.46 -7.16 3.57
N GLY A 31 -3.27 -7.53 3.08
CA GLY A 31 -2.03 -6.83 3.40
C GLY A 31 -0.92 -7.19 2.42
N ALA A 32 -0.53 -6.23 1.57
CA ALA A 32 0.44 -6.45 0.49
C ALA A 32 1.80 -6.97 1.01
N SER A 33 2.39 -6.34 2.02
CA SER A 33 3.66 -6.82 2.60
C SER A 33 3.54 -8.22 3.20
N GLY A 34 2.40 -8.57 3.80
CA GLY A 34 2.13 -9.90 4.34
C GLY A 34 2.05 -10.96 3.25
N ILE A 35 1.37 -10.63 2.15
CA ILE A 35 1.23 -11.48 0.96
C ILE A 35 2.60 -11.74 0.33
N ILE A 36 3.36 -10.69 0.01
CA ILE A 36 4.70 -10.77 -0.61
C ILE A 36 5.65 -11.53 0.31
N GLY A 37 5.81 -11.07 1.55
CA GLY A 37 6.81 -11.68 2.40
C GLY A 37 6.46 -13.12 2.77
N GLY A 38 5.17 -13.48 2.83
CA GLY A 38 4.78 -14.86 3.03
C GLY A 38 5.02 -15.78 1.82
N LEU A 39 5.13 -15.23 0.61
CA LEU A 39 5.63 -15.97 -0.57
C LEU A 39 7.15 -16.15 -0.47
N VAL A 40 7.86 -15.12 0.01
CA VAL A 40 9.33 -15.11 0.14
C VAL A 40 9.81 -16.06 1.26
N ASP A 41 9.19 -16.01 2.43
CA ASP A 41 9.54 -16.86 3.58
C ASP A 41 8.96 -18.29 3.48
N GLY A 42 8.13 -18.55 2.47
CA GLY A 42 7.51 -19.85 2.22
C GLY A 42 6.33 -20.21 3.12
N SER A 43 5.98 -19.38 4.11
CA SER A 43 4.82 -19.60 5.00
C SER A 43 3.47 -19.58 4.26
N GLY A 44 3.43 -18.93 3.10
CA GLY A 44 2.24 -18.72 2.29
C GLY A 44 2.00 -19.73 1.18
N ARG A 45 2.83 -20.78 1.06
CA ARG A 45 2.83 -21.70 -0.09
C ARG A 45 1.49 -22.40 -0.32
N SER A 46 0.77 -22.74 0.75
CA SER A 46 -0.57 -23.35 0.66
C SER A 46 -1.60 -22.46 -0.04
N THR A 47 -1.36 -21.15 -0.07
CA THR A 47 -2.21 -20.15 -0.74
C THR A 47 -1.44 -19.35 -1.77
N ALA A 48 -0.39 -19.94 -2.35
CA ALA A 48 0.48 -19.24 -3.28
C ALA A 48 -0.29 -18.72 -4.50
N THR A 49 -1.22 -19.53 -5.04
CA THR A 49 -2.03 -19.15 -6.21
C THR A 49 -2.83 -17.87 -5.98
N GLU A 50 -3.56 -17.79 -4.86
CA GLU A 50 -4.36 -16.61 -4.50
C GLU A 50 -3.48 -15.37 -4.30
N ARG A 51 -2.36 -15.53 -3.59
CA ARG A 51 -1.41 -14.44 -3.33
C ARG A 51 -0.77 -13.92 -4.61
N LEU A 52 -0.43 -14.82 -5.53
CA LEU A 52 0.11 -14.46 -6.84
C LEU A 52 -0.94 -13.79 -7.71
N MET A 53 -2.18 -14.27 -7.71
CA MET A 53 -3.30 -13.63 -8.42
C MET A 53 -3.56 -12.22 -7.90
N PHE A 54 -3.52 -12.01 -6.58
CA PHE A 54 -3.63 -10.68 -5.98
C PHE A 54 -2.51 -9.75 -6.44
N LEU A 55 -1.24 -10.20 -6.37
CA LEU A 55 -0.09 -9.40 -6.80
C LEU A 55 -0.12 -9.10 -8.30
N ALA A 56 -0.48 -10.09 -9.12
CA ALA A 56 -0.68 -9.92 -10.55
C ALA A 56 -1.78 -8.88 -10.82
N GLY A 57 -2.91 -8.93 -10.11
CA GLY A 57 -3.97 -7.94 -10.23
C GLY A 57 -3.50 -6.51 -9.92
N VAL A 58 -2.77 -6.34 -8.81
CA VAL A 58 -2.24 -5.01 -8.40
C VAL A 58 -1.26 -4.44 -9.43
N ILE A 59 -0.47 -5.28 -10.09
CA ILE A 59 0.53 -4.86 -11.09
C ILE A 59 -0.11 -4.67 -12.48
N LEU A 60 -0.90 -5.63 -12.94
CA LEU A 60 -1.43 -5.67 -14.31
C LEU A 60 -2.57 -4.68 -14.50
N LEU A 61 -3.41 -4.42 -13.50
CA LEU A 61 -4.58 -3.57 -13.66
C LEU A 61 -4.18 -2.11 -14.02
N PRO A 62 -3.23 -1.44 -13.33
CA PRO A 62 -2.77 -0.11 -13.75
C PRO A 62 -2.16 -0.10 -15.15
N ILE A 63 -1.42 -1.15 -15.53
CA ILE A 63 -0.80 -1.27 -16.86
C ILE A 63 -1.87 -1.38 -17.95
N LEU A 64 -2.91 -2.19 -17.71
CA LEU A 64 -4.02 -2.38 -18.66
C LEU A 64 -4.86 -1.10 -18.79
N LEU A 65 -4.99 -0.35 -17.72
CA LEU A 65 -5.73 0.91 -17.69
C LEU A 65 -4.95 2.08 -18.29
N TYR A 66 -3.61 2.04 -18.28
CA TYR A 66 -2.76 3.13 -18.75
C TYR A 66 -3.15 3.71 -20.13
N PRO A 67 -3.44 2.92 -21.18
CA PRO A 67 -3.85 3.47 -22.48
C PRO A 67 -5.17 4.26 -22.45
N LEU A 68 -6.01 4.02 -21.46
CA LEU A 68 -7.29 4.72 -21.26
C LEU A 68 -7.11 6.11 -20.62
N TYR A 69 -5.96 6.36 -19.99
CA TYR A 69 -5.63 7.60 -19.30
C TYR A 69 -4.50 8.33 -20.05
N GLY A 70 -4.79 9.49 -20.64
CA GLY A 70 -3.86 10.17 -21.57
C GLY A 70 -2.58 10.73 -20.94
N HIS A 71 -2.63 11.21 -19.69
CA HIS A 71 -1.46 11.68 -18.96
C HIS A 71 -1.59 11.29 -17.48
N VAL A 72 -0.51 10.73 -16.92
CA VAL A 72 -0.41 10.41 -15.49
C VAL A 72 0.81 11.16 -14.96
N ASP A 73 0.56 12.26 -14.25
CA ASP A 73 1.60 13.06 -13.62
C ASP A 73 2.13 12.34 -12.37
N THR A 74 3.10 11.47 -12.59
CA THR A 74 3.79 10.77 -11.50
C THR A 74 4.90 11.67 -10.96
N HIS A 75 4.63 12.38 -9.86
CA HIS A 75 5.63 13.18 -9.14
C HIS A 75 6.57 12.28 -8.33
N VAL A 76 7.46 11.56 -9.02
CA VAL A 76 8.50 10.71 -8.42
C VAL A 76 9.83 11.44 -8.48
N SER A 77 10.66 11.27 -7.43
CA SER A 77 12.03 11.81 -7.43
C SER A 77 12.82 11.28 -8.63
N SER A 78 13.57 12.14 -9.31
CA SER A 78 14.43 11.75 -10.43
C SER A 78 15.67 10.95 -10.00
N ASN A 79 15.96 10.88 -8.69
CA ASN A 79 17.13 10.20 -8.16
C ASN A 79 16.84 8.71 -7.87
N PRO A 80 17.39 7.77 -8.65
CA PRO A 80 17.15 6.34 -8.46
C PRO A 80 17.68 5.83 -7.12
N ALA A 81 18.74 6.41 -6.57
CA ALA A 81 19.28 6.01 -5.27
C ALA A 81 18.27 6.28 -4.13
N VAL A 82 17.55 7.40 -4.22
CA VAL A 82 16.48 7.75 -3.26
C VAL A 82 15.32 6.76 -3.36
N ILE A 83 14.91 6.39 -4.58
CA ILE A 83 13.83 5.41 -4.79
C ILE A 83 14.21 4.04 -4.22
N ILE A 84 15.43 3.56 -4.52
CA ILE A 84 15.92 2.26 -4.04
C ILE A 84 16.00 2.26 -2.51
N ALA A 85 16.62 3.29 -1.93
CA ALA A 85 16.74 3.41 -0.47
C ALA A 85 15.37 3.48 0.21
N ALA A 86 14.43 4.28 -0.33
CA ALA A 86 13.07 4.38 0.18
C ALA A 86 12.35 3.03 0.12
N GLY A 87 12.45 2.31 -1.00
CA GLY A 87 11.85 0.98 -1.16
C GLY A 87 12.39 -0.03 -0.15
N LEU A 88 13.70 -0.06 0.08
CA LEU A 88 14.32 -0.94 1.07
C LEU A 88 13.88 -0.60 2.50
N LEU A 89 13.86 0.69 2.86
CA LEU A 89 13.42 1.15 4.18
C LEU A 89 11.94 0.82 4.43
N VAL A 90 11.07 1.02 3.45
CA VAL A 90 9.65 0.65 3.54
C VAL A 90 9.50 -0.87 3.64
N GLY A 91 10.26 -1.64 2.85
CA GLY A 91 10.27 -3.10 2.91
C GLY A 91 10.64 -3.61 4.30
N ALA A 92 11.78 -3.15 4.84
CA ALA A 92 12.24 -3.51 6.18
C ALA A 92 11.25 -3.06 7.27
N GLY A 93 10.78 -1.81 7.20
CA GLY A 93 9.84 -1.24 8.17
C GLY A 93 8.51 -1.99 8.23
N THR A 94 7.93 -2.32 7.07
CA THR A 94 6.67 -3.10 7.03
C THR A 94 6.85 -4.53 7.55
N ARG A 95 8.05 -5.11 7.44
CA ARG A 95 8.34 -6.43 8.01
C ARG A 95 8.52 -6.37 9.51
N LEU A 96 9.23 -5.37 10.03
CA LEU A 96 9.36 -5.12 11.47
C LEU A 96 8.01 -4.83 12.14
N ALA A 97 7.15 -4.05 11.48
CA ALA A 97 5.80 -3.75 11.96
C ALA A 97 4.81 -4.93 11.82
N ASN A 98 5.24 -6.01 11.14
CA ASN A 98 4.43 -7.16 10.74
C ASN A 98 3.10 -6.71 10.10
N GLY A 99 3.19 -5.77 9.15
CA GLY A 99 2.06 -5.20 8.45
C GLY A 99 2.42 -3.94 7.65
N CYS A 100 1.50 -3.52 6.80
CA CYS A 100 1.65 -2.36 5.92
C CYS A 100 0.40 -1.48 5.98
N THR A 101 0.37 -0.40 5.20
CA THR A 101 -0.75 0.55 5.15
C THR A 101 -2.09 -0.11 4.80
N SER A 102 -2.11 -1.08 3.88
CA SER A 102 -3.33 -1.85 3.56
C SER A 102 -3.82 -2.70 4.74
N GLY A 103 -2.91 -3.34 5.47
CA GLY A 103 -3.25 -4.20 6.61
C GLY A 103 -3.65 -3.44 7.88
N HIS A 104 -2.85 -2.45 8.27
CA HIS A 104 -3.04 -1.66 9.49
C HIS A 104 -3.98 -0.48 9.30
N GLY A 105 -3.83 0.25 8.20
CA GLY A 105 -4.64 1.43 7.89
C GLY A 105 -6.01 1.03 7.36
N VAL A 106 -6.08 0.50 6.14
CA VAL A 106 -7.37 0.19 5.49
C VAL A 106 -8.13 -0.87 6.29
N CYS A 107 -7.60 -2.08 6.41
CA CYS A 107 -8.33 -3.16 7.06
C CYS A 107 -8.31 -3.08 8.60
N GLY A 108 -7.25 -2.54 9.20
CA GLY A 108 -7.06 -2.51 10.65
C GLY A 108 -7.95 -1.47 11.33
N ILE A 109 -8.03 -0.25 10.79
CA ILE A 109 -8.90 0.81 11.32
C ILE A 109 -10.37 0.42 11.13
N SER A 110 -10.76 -0.13 9.97
CA SER A 110 -12.14 -0.58 9.74
C SER A 110 -12.63 -1.65 10.71
N ARG A 111 -11.71 -2.44 11.31
CA ARG A 111 -12.03 -3.43 12.34
C ARG A 111 -11.79 -2.93 13.77
N PHE A 112 -11.60 -1.63 13.97
CA PHE A 112 -11.29 -1.02 15.27
C PHE A 112 -10.09 -1.67 15.99
N SER A 113 -9.07 -2.10 15.23
CA SER A 113 -7.86 -2.65 15.83
C SER A 113 -6.98 -1.54 16.40
N LEU A 114 -6.77 -1.53 17.73
CA LEU A 114 -5.87 -0.58 18.39
C LEU A 114 -4.46 -0.62 17.78
N ARG A 115 -3.95 -1.83 17.50
CA ARG A 115 -2.66 -2.01 16.84
C ARG A 115 -2.60 -1.35 15.45
N GLY A 116 -3.67 -1.50 14.66
CA GLY A 116 -3.76 -0.90 13.32
C GLY A 116 -3.82 0.63 13.38
N ILE A 117 -4.60 1.17 14.32
CA ILE A 117 -4.73 2.62 14.55
C ILE A 117 -3.38 3.21 14.96
N VAL A 118 -2.72 2.62 15.97
CA VAL A 118 -1.42 3.11 16.46
C VAL A 118 -0.37 3.05 15.35
N ALA A 119 -0.25 1.93 14.63
CA ALA A 119 0.68 1.81 13.51
C ALA A 119 0.41 2.85 12.41
N THR A 120 -0.86 3.16 12.16
CA THR A 120 -1.26 4.17 11.17
C THR A 120 -0.83 5.58 11.57
N VAL A 121 -1.04 5.96 12.83
CA VAL A 121 -0.59 7.24 13.36
C VAL A 121 0.93 7.39 13.20
N PHE A 122 1.71 6.38 13.59
CA PHE A 122 3.16 6.44 13.50
C PHE A 122 3.68 6.53 12.05
N TYR A 123 3.15 5.76 11.10
CA TYR A 123 3.65 5.86 9.72
C TYR A 123 3.24 7.18 9.07
N ILE A 124 2.03 7.72 9.34
CA ILE A 124 1.60 9.01 8.81
C ILE A 124 2.49 10.12 9.36
N LEU A 125 2.76 10.11 10.68
CA LEU A 125 3.68 11.07 11.31
C LEU A 125 5.09 10.96 10.72
N ALA A 126 5.63 9.75 10.59
CA ALA A 126 6.94 9.55 9.99
C ALA A 126 7.00 10.01 8.53
N GLY A 127 5.96 9.76 7.73
CA GLY A 127 5.86 10.23 6.35
C GLY A 127 5.81 11.75 6.26
N GLY A 128 4.98 12.40 7.07
CA GLY A 128 4.91 13.86 7.15
C GLY A 128 6.25 14.48 7.58
N LEU A 129 6.89 13.92 8.60
CA LEU A 129 8.22 14.35 9.06
C LEU A 129 9.28 14.17 7.97
N THR A 130 9.24 13.04 7.25
CA THR A 130 10.15 12.76 6.12
C THR A 130 9.99 13.82 5.03
N VAL A 131 8.76 14.17 4.65
CA VAL A 131 8.53 15.24 3.66
C VAL A 131 9.09 16.57 4.16
N VAL A 132 8.87 16.93 5.42
CA VAL A 132 9.41 18.18 5.99
C VAL A 132 10.95 18.19 5.91
N PHE A 133 11.62 17.14 6.39
CA PHE A 133 13.08 17.09 6.39
C PHE A 133 13.68 17.04 4.98
N PHE A 134 13.21 16.14 4.12
CA PHE A 134 13.85 15.92 2.83
C PHE A 134 13.47 16.97 1.78
N ARG A 135 12.23 17.47 1.81
CA ARG A 135 11.77 18.49 0.86
C ARG A 135 12.12 19.92 1.31
N HIS A 136 11.84 20.26 2.57
CA HIS A 136 11.97 21.65 3.03
C HIS A 136 13.32 21.97 3.67
N LEU A 137 13.94 21.05 4.41
CA LEU A 137 15.26 21.31 5.01
C LEU A 137 16.43 20.96 4.08
N LEU A 138 16.38 19.80 3.43
CA LEU A 138 17.51 19.28 2.65
C LEU A 138 17.39 19.52 1.13
N GLY A 139 16.19 19.79 0.61
CA GLY A 139 15.95 20.04 -0.82
C GLY A 139 16.33 18.86 -1.74
N VAL A 140 16.29 17.63 -1.22
CA VAL A 140 16.72 16.41 -1.93
C VAL A 140 15.60 15.81 -2.80
N ILE A 141 14.35 16.17 -2.51
CA ILE A 141 13.13 15.72 -3.20
C ILE A 141 12.16 16.86 -3.43
#